data_AF-A0A1G1YJZ6-F1
#
_entry.id   AF-A0A1G1YJZ6-F1
#
_cell.length_a   1.000
_cell.length_b   1.000
_cell.length_c   1.000
_cell.angle_alpha   90.00
_cell.angle_beta   90.00
_cell.angle_gamma   90.00
#
_symmetry.space_group_name_H-M   'P 1'
#
loop_
_entity.id
_entity.type
_entity.pdbx_description
1 polymer ?
#
loop_
_entity_poly.entity_id
_entity_poly.type
_entity_poly.pdbx_seq_one_letter_code
_entity_poly.pdbx_strand_id
1 'polypeptide(L)' 'LAEVRPSLQADGGDVELIDVDEKNGIVKVKLQGACSCCPMSSLTLKEGIGRVLKARLDWVKEIEQVN' A
#
# COMPACT_ATOMS: atom_id res chain seq x y z
N LEU A 1 5.42 3.82 10.01
CA LEU A 1 5.84 3.07 8.80
C LEU A 1 6.75 1.86 9.09
N ALA A 2 7.50 1.81 10.20
CA ALA A 2 8.45 0.71 10.46
C ALA A 2 7.82 -0.68 10.71
N GLU A 3 6.58 -0.75 11.18
CA GLU A 3 5.90 -2.03 11.48
C GLU A 3 5.23 -2.70 10.28
N VAL A 4 4.96 -1.97 9.18
CA VAL A 4 4.26 -2.54 8.00
C VAL A 4 5.26 -3.11 6.98
N ARG A 5 6.49 -2.58 6.98
CA ARG A 5 7.60 -3.05 6.13
C ARG A 5 7.90 -4.54 6.25
N PRO A 6 8.02 -5.16 7.46
CA PRO A 6 8.36 -6.58 7.54
C PRO A 6 7.26 -7.50 6.99
N SER A 7 5.98 -7.17 7.20
CA SER A 7 4.86 -7.97 6.66
C SER A 7 4.73 -7.84 5.15
N LEU A 8 5.09 -6.68 4.60
CA LEU A 8 5.12 -6.47 3.15
C LEU A 8 6.31 -7.16 2.49
N GLN A 9 7.51 -6.99 3.05
CA GLN A 9 8.72 -7.63 2.56
C GLN A 9 8.68 -9.16 2.68
N ALA A 10 7.94 -9.70 3.66
CA ALA A 10 7.68 -11.12 3.79
C ALA A 10 6.85 -11.70 2.63
N ASP A 11 5.97 -10.89 2.02
CA ASP A 11 5.20 -11.25 0.83
C ASP A 11 5.97 -10.97 -0.49
N GLY A 12 7.20 -10.46 -0.38
CA GLY A 12 8.04 -10.06 -1.51
C GLY A 12 7.74 -8.66 -2.05
N GLY A 13 6.68 -8.01 -1.59
CA GLY A 13 6.31 -6.64 -1.95
C GLY A 13 6.92 -5.58 -1.02
N ASP A 14 7.01 -4.36 -1.49
CA ASP A 14 7.41 -3.17 -0.75
C ASP A 14 6.44 -2.03 -1.11
N VAL A 15 6.18 -1.14 -0.16
CA VAL A 15 5.32 0.02 -0.37
C VAL A 15 6.09 1.26 0.02
N GLU A 16 6.21 2.16 -0.95
CA GLU A 16 6.81 3.46 -0.77
C GLU A 16 5.69 4.49 -0.72
N LEU A 17 5.62 5.26 0.37
CA LEU A 17 4.66 6.34 0.51
C LEU A 17 5.18 7.53 -0.29
N ILE A 18 4.45 7.94 -1.33
CA ILE A 18 4.87 9.01 -2.23
C ILE A 18 4.30 10.34 -1.79
N ASP A 19 3.01 10.36 -1.46
CA ASP A 19 2.29 11.59 -1.14
C ASP A 19 1.09 11.29 -0.25
N VAL A 20 0.74 12.24 0.60
CA VAL A 20 -0.38 12.12 1.54
C VAL A 20 -1.18 13.41 1.49
N ASP A 21 -2.41 13.30 0.99
CA ASP A 21 -3.36 14.40 0.95
C ASP A 21 -4.38 14.22 2.09
N GLU A 22 -4.04 14.76 3.27
CA GLU A 22 -4.88 14.67 4.47
C GLU A 22 -6.21 15.45 4.30
N LYS A 23 -6.23 16.47 3.44
CA LYS A 23 -7.42 17.29 3.19
C LYS A 23 -8.50 16.52 2.43
N ASN A 24 -8.09 15.76 1.41
CA ASN A 24 -9.00 14.91 0.63
C ASN A 24 -9.10 13.49 1.19
N GLY A 25 -8.19 13.10 2.10
CA GLY A 25 -8.08 11.75 2.63
C GLY A 25 -7.51 10.76 1.62
N ILE A 26 -6.63 11.22 0.71
CA ILE A 26 -6.08 10.42 -0.37
C ILE A 26 -4.61 10.12 -0.06
N VAL A 27 -4.21 8.85 -0.08
CA VAL A 27 -2.82 8.44 0.13
C VAL A 27 -2.27 7.85 -1.15
N LYS A 28 -1.19 8.43 -1.66
CA LYS A 28 -0.49 7.94 -2.84
C LYS A 28 0.67 7.04 -2.41
N VAL A 29 0.60 5.80 -2.85
CA VAL A 29 1.63 4.80 -2.59
C VAL A 29 2.18 4.26 -3.89
N LYS A 30 3.48 3.97 -3.91
CA LYS A 30 4.15 3.25 -4.98
C LYS A 30 4.48 1.86 -4.48
N LEU A 31 3.89 0.87 -5.12
CA LEU A 31 4.22 -0.53 -4.84
C LEU A 31 5.53 -0.85 -5.58
N GLN A 32 6.58 -1.21 -4.83
CA GLN A 32 7.84 -1.73 -5.36
C GLN A 32 7.95 -3.23 -5.00
N GLY A 33 8.72 -4.02 -5.74
CA GLY A 33 9.07 -5.36 -5.27
C GLY A 33 8.04 -6.49 -5.51
N ALA A 34 8.58 -7.70 -5.51
CA ALA A 34 8.10 -8.97 -6.03
C ALA A 34 6.64 -9.35 -5.74
N CYS A 35 5.75 -8.97 -6.66
CA CYS A 35 4.83 -9.93 -7.25
C CYS A 35 4.60 -9.71 -8.76
N SER A 36 5.61 -9.17 -9.46
CA SER A 36 5.61 -9.05 -10.92
C SER A 36 5.51 -10.41 -11.64
N CYS A 37 5.65 -11.53 -10.92
CA CYS A 37 5.56 -12.88 -11.47
C CYS A 37 4.12 -13.44 -11.48
N CYS A 38 3.16 -12.84 -10.75
CA CYS A 38 1.78 -13.30 -10.71
C CYS A 38 0.80 -12.11 -10.66
N PRO A 39 0.06 -11.81 -11.75
CA PRO A 39 -0.87 -10.67 -11.80
C PRO A 39 -2.00 -10.78 -10.77
N MET A 40 -2.31 -11.99 -10.30
CA MET A 40 -3.29 -12.20 -9.23
C MET A 40 -2.81 -11.63 -7.88
N SER A 41 -1.52 -11.73 -7.57
CA SER A 41 -0.99 -11.31 -6.27
C SER A 41 -0.88 -9.80 -6.13
N SER A 42 -0.64 -9.06 -7.23
CA SER A 42 -0.63 -7.60 -7.20
C SER A 42 -1.98 -7.00 -6.79
N LEU A 43 -3.09 -7.65 -7.18
CA LEU A 43 -4.45 -7.21 -6.84
C LEU A 43 -4.75 -7.44 -5.36
N THR A 44 -4.48 -8.65 -4.85
CA THR A 44 -4.67 -8.99 -3.43
C THR A 44 -3.74 -8.20 -2.52
N LEU A 45 -2.50 -7.92 -2.95
CA LEU A 45 -1.56 -7.13 -2.19
C LEU A 45 -2.01 -5.67 -2.07
N LYS A 46 -2.49 -5.06 -3.16
CA LYS A 46 -3.06 -3.71 -3.14
C LYS A 46 -4.26 -3.62 -2.19
N GLU A 47 -5.16 -4.61 -2.23
CA GLU A 47 -6.29 -4.67 -1.29
C GLU A 47 -5.84 -4.86 0.16
N GLY A 48 -4.85 -5.73 0.40
CA GLY A 48 -4.30 -5.98 1.73
C GLY A 48 -3.65 -4.74 2.34
N ILE A 49 -2.78 -4.07 1.59
CA ILE A 49 -2.17 -2.79 1.98
C ILE A 49 -3.25 -1.73 2.22
N GLY A 50 -4.26 -1.69 1.35
CA GLY A 50 -5.35 -0.73 1.47
C GLY A 50 -6.15 -0.90 2.75
N ARG A 51 -6.46 -2.15 3.12
CA ARG A 51 -7.15 -2.47 4.39
C ARG A 51 -6.30 -2.13 5.60
N VAL A 52 -5.01 -2.45 5.58
CA VAL A 52 -4.10 -2.14 6.69
C VAL A 52 -3.94 -0.63 6.88
N LEU A 53 -3.79 0.14 5.79
CA LEU A 53 -3.67 1.59 5.86
C LEU A 53 -4.97 2.23 6.39
N LYS A 54 -6.14 1.81 5.89
CA LYS A 54 -7.44 2.29 6.39
C LYS A 54 -7.69 1.92 7.86
N ALA A 55 -7.23 0.75 8.29
CA ALA A 55 -7.36 0.32 9.69
C ALA A 55 -6.39 1.05 10.64
N ARG A 56 -5.27 1.57 10.13
CA ARG A 56 -4.28 2.32 10.92
C ARG A 56 -4.48 3.83 10.87
N LEU A 57 -5.12 4.33 9.82
CA LEU A 57 -5.31 5.74 9.54
C LEU A 57 -6.78 5.98 9.18
N ASP A 58 -7.60 6.31 10.18
CA ASP A 58 -9.04 6.55 10.02
C ASP A 58 -9.40 7.69 9.04
N TRP A 59 -8.46 8.61 8.79
CA TRP A 59 -8.63 9.72 7.84
C TRP A 59 -8.44 9.30 6.37
N VAL A 60 -7.94 8.09 6.11
CA VAL A 60 -7.69 7.60 4.74
C VAL A 60 -9.00 7.12 4.11
N LYS A 61 -9.50 7.90 3.17
CA LYS A 61 -10.67 7.56 2.35
C LYS A 61 -10.28 6.71 1.15
N GLU A 62 -9.22 7.12 0.45
CA GLU A 62 -8.82 6.53 -0.82
C GLU A 62 -7.30 6.33 -0.89
N ILE A 63 -6.89 5.28 -1.60
CA ILE A 63 -5.48 4.94 -1.79
C ILE A 63 -5.23 4.84 -3.28
N GLU A 64 -4.38 5.74 -3.77
CA GLU A 64 -3.95 5.76 -5.17
C GLU A 64 -2.61 5.07 -5.30
N GLN A 65 -2.52 4.15 -6.25
CA GLN A 65 -1.25 3.56 -6.64
C GLN A 65 -0.65 4.40 -7.76
N VAL A 66 0.53 4.96 -7.53
CA VAL A 66 1.30 5.61 -8.59
C VAL A 66 2.28 4.60 -9.20
N ASN A 67 2.34 4.54 -10.53
CA ASN A 67 3.15 3.60 -11.30
C ASN A 67 4.50 4.20 -11.67
#